data_AF-A0A927H252-F1
#
_entry.id   AF-A0A927H252-F1
#
_cell.length_a   1.000
_cell.length_b   1.000
_cell.length_c   1.000
_cell.angle_alpha   90.00
_cell.angle_beta   90.00
_cell.angle_gamma   90.00
#
_symmetry.space_group_name_H-M   'P 1'
#
loop_
_entity.id
_entity.type
_entity.pdbx_description
1 polymer ?
#
loop_
_entity_poly.entity_id
_entity_poly.type
_entity_poly.pdbx_seq_one_letter_code
_entity_poly.pdbx_strand_id
1 'polypeptide(L)' 'MTGYPVDKIYEEASFIAYYFHWPHEQIMSMEHRERRRWCEEISKINRNLNDDGKEAPDNPFDVFNKR' A
#
# COMPACT_ATOMS: atom_id res chain seq x y z
N MET A 1 9.28 -14.67 -17.96
CA MET A 1 8.92 -14.63 -16.53
C MET A 1 9.47 -13.32 -15.99
N THR A 2 8.68 -12.25 -16.01
CA THR A 2 9.08 -10.96 -15.45
C THR A 2 8.87 -11.03 -13.94
N GLY A 3 9.97 -10.99 -13.18
CA GLY A 3 9.90 -10.94 -11.72
C GLY A 3 9.17 -9.69 -11.24
N TYR A 4 8.68 -9.74 -9.99
CA TYR A 4 8.07 -8.57 -9.38
C TYR A 4 9.12 -7.45 -9.21
N PRO A 5 8.84 -6.18 -9.57
CA PRO A 5 9.82 -5.11 -9.47
C PRO A 5 10.26 -4.87 -8.02
N VAL A 6 11.56 -4.82 -7.78
CA VAL A 6 12.12 -4.57 -6.43
C VAL A 6 11.65 -3.23 -5.87
N ASP A 7 11.58 -2.20 -6.72
CA ASP A 7 11.10 -0.87 -6.33
C ASP A 7 9.68 -0.92 -5.74
N LYS A 8 8.81 -1.76 -6.32
CA LYS A 8 7.43 -1.93 -5.83
C LYS A 8 7.39 -2.55 -4.43
N ILE A 9 8.33 -3.42 -4.10
CA ILE A 9 8.42 -4.02 -2.76
C ILE A 9 8.75 -2.95 -1.72
N TYR A 10 9.71 -2.07 -2.02
CA TYR A 10 10.08 -0.99 -1.11
C TYR A 10 8.97 0.06 -0.96
N GLU A 11 8.25 0.38 -2.05
CA GLU A 11 7.07 1.24 -1.98
C GLU A 11 6.01 0.64 -1.04
N GLU A 12 5.62 -0.63 -1.23
CA GLU A 12 4.66 -1.33 -0.37
C GLU A 12 5.12 -1.38 1.09
N ALA A 13 6.40 -1.68 1.32
CA ALA A 13 6.96 -1.76 2.65
C ALA A 13 6.96 -0.39 3.36
N SER A 14 7.34 0.67 2.65
CA SER A 14 7.32 2.04 3.19
C SER A 14 5.90 2.50 3.54
N PHE A 15 4.92 2.11 2.73
CA PHE A 15 3.52 2.49 2.95
C PHE A 15 2.96 1.85 4.21
N ILE A 16 3.17 0.54 4.37
CA ILE A 16 2.73 -0.18 5.56
C ILE A 16 3.47 0.35 6.80
N ALA A 17 4.78 0.58 6.71
CA ALA A 17 5.56 1.15 7.81
C ALA A 17 5.09 2.56 8.20
N TYR A 18 4.67 3.37 7.24
CA TYR A 18 4.19 4.73 7.49
C TYR A 18 2.86 4.73 8.28
N TYR A 19 1.91 3.84 7.94
CA TYR A 19 0.58 3.84 8.57
C TYR A 19 0.48 2.98 9.83
N PHE A 20 1.13 1.81 9.85
CA PHE A 20 1.03 0.87 10.98
C PHE A 20 2.27 0.83 11.85
N HIS A 21 3.36 1.51 11.45
CA HIS A 21 4.62 1.57 12.20
C HIS A 21 5.21 0.20 12.50
N TRP A 22 4.91 -0.79 11.66
CA TRP A 22 5.50 -2.12 11.78
C TRP A 22 6.99 -2.10 11.41
N PRO A 23 7.81 -2.90 12.09
CA PRO A 23 9.22 -3.02 11.76
C PRO A 23 9.43 -3.48 10.31
N HIS A 24 10.47 -2.94 9.67
CA HIS A 24 10.82 -3.30 8.29
C HIS A 24 10.95 -4.81 8.09
N GLU A 25 11.60 -5.50 9.01
CA GLU A 25 11.81 -6.95 8.97
C GLU A 25 10.48 -7.73 8.97
N GLN A 26 9.50 -7.29 9.76
CA GLN A 26 8.16 -7.89 9.79
C GLN A 26 7.42 -7.69 8.47
N ILE A 27 7.58 -6.55 7.81
CA ILE A 27 6.91 -6.29 6.53
C ILE A 27 7.58 -7.05 5.38
N MET A 28 8.90 -7.19 5.44
CA MET A 28 9.68 -7.91 4.42
C MET A 28 9.51 -9.44 4.53
N SER A 29 9.13 -9.96 5.68
CA SER A 29 8.83 -11.39 5.85
C SER A 29 7.43 -11.78 5.37
N MET A 30 6.57 -10.80 5.03
CA MET A 30 5.23 -11.06 4.51
C MET A 30 5.27 -11.62 3.09
N GLU A 31 4.37 -12.57 2.84
CA GLU A 31 4.05 -13.01 1.48
C GLU A 31 3.59 -11.82 0.63
N HIS A 32 3.94 -11.82 -0.66
CA HIS A 32 3.60 -10.72 -1.56
C HIS A 32 2.10 -10.38 -1.53
N ARG A 33 1.23 -11.40 -1.51
CA ARG A 33 -0.23 -11.23 -1.46
C ARG A 33 -0.71 -10.59 -0.16
N GLU A 34 -0.06 -10.91 0.95
CA GLU A 34 -0.39 -10.34 2.25
C GLU A 34 -0.02 -8.86 2.28
N ARG A 35 1.19 -8.52 1.81
CA ARG A 35 1.64 -7.12 1.74
C ARG A 35 0.72 -6.27 0.85
N ARG A 36 0.28 -6.79 -0.29
CA ARG A 36 -0.72 -6.15 -1.17
C ARG A 36 -2.04 -5.90 -0.44
N ARG A 37 -2.56 -6.91 0.26
CA ARG A 37 -3.82 -6.81 1.01
C ARG A 37 -3.75 -5.72 2.07
N TRP A 38 -2.65 -5.62 2.81
CA TRP A 38 -2.49 -4.55 3.80
C TRP A 38 -2.50 -3.16 3.15
N CYS A 39 -1.88 -2.99 1.98
CA CYS A 39 -1.96 -1.73 1.24
C CYS A 39 -3.40 -1.37 0.86
N GLU A 40 -4.21 -2.36 0.44
CA GLU A 40 -5.63 -2.16 0.11
C GLU A 40 -6.46 -1.73 1.33
N GLU A 41 -6.26 -2.38 2.48
CA GLU A 41 -6.98 -2.06 3.73
C GLU A 41 -6.61 -0.67 4.25
N ILE A 42 -5.33 -0.30 4.24
CA ILE A 42 -4.87 1.05 4.60
C ILE A 42 -5.57 2.09 3.71
N SER A 43 -5.60 1.83 2.40
CA SER A 43 -6.24 2.73 1.43
C SER A 43 -7.75 2.87 1.68
N LYS A 44 -8.42 1.77 2.06
CA LYS A 44 -9.84 1.77 2.41
C LYS A 44 -10.13 2.59 3.67
N ILE A 45 -9.31 2.44 4.71
CA ILE A 45 -9.41 3.25 5.94
C ILE A 45 -9.22 4.73 5.61
N ASN A 46 -8.18 5.07 4.83
CA ASN A 46 -7.90 6.45 4.47
C ASN A 46 -9.00 7.08 3.61
N ARG A 47 -9.62 6.33 2.69
CA ARG A 47 -10.79 6.80 1.93
C ARG A 47 -11.97 7.10 2.85
N ASN A 48 -12.28 6.19 3.76
CA ASN A 48 -13.39 6.37 4.70
C ASN A 48 -13.17 7.56 5.66
N LEU A 49 -11.92 7.82 6.06
CA LEU A 49 -11.57 8.94 6.94
C LEU A 49 -11.62 10.30 6.23
N ASN A 50 -11.44 10.34 4.90
CA ASN A 50 -11.44 11.57 4.12
C ASN A 50 -12.81 11.88 3.48
N ASP A 51 -13.86 11.11 3.78
CA ASP A 51 -15.21 11.25 3.23
C ASP A 51 -16.02 12.41 3.86
N ASP A 52 -15.33 13.49 4.26
CA ASP A 52 -15.89 14.79 4.67
C ASP A 52 -16.25 15.66 3.44
N GLY A 53 -16.78 15.04 2.38
CA GLY A 53 -17.29 15.75 1.19
C GLY A 53 -16.22 16.35 0.26
N LYS A 54 -14.96 15.94 0.35
CA LYS A 54 -13.94 16.24 -0.66
C LYS A 54 -13.65 14.98 -1.44
N GLU A 55 -13.67 15.06 -2.77
CA GLU A 55 -13.21 13.98 -3.65
C GLU A 55 -11.84 13.51 -3.16
N ALA A 56 -11.82 12.34 -2.52
CA ALA A 56 -10.59 11.77 -2.00
C ALA A 56 -9.64 11.60 -3.18
N PRO A 57 -8.40 12.10 -3.10
CA PRO A 57 -7.45 11.89 -4.19
C PRO A 57 -7.33 10.38 -4.42
N ASP A 58 -7.33 9.99 -5.71
CA ASP A 58 -7.05 8.64 -6.16
C ASP A 58 -5.93 8.07 -5.29
N ASN A 59 -6.19 6.91 -4.67
CA ASN A 59 -5.22 6.20 -3.86
C ASN A 59 -3.85 6.22 -4.57
N PRO A 60 -2.76 6.68 -3.92
CA PRO A 60 -1.44 6.71 -4.54
C PRO A 60 -1.01 5.36 -5.13
N PHE A 61 -1.58 4.25 -4.63
CA PHE A 61 -1.35 2.89 -5.15
C PHE A 61 -2.21 2.50 -6.35
N ASP A 62 -3.36 3.16 -6.57
CA ASP A 62 -4.24 2.94 -7.72
C ASP A 62 -3.69 3.64 -8.98
N VAL A 63 -2.88 4.68 -8.82
CA VAL A 63 -2.17 5.37 -9.91
C VAL A 63 -1.22 4.41 -10.66
N PHE A 64 -0.70 3.39 -9.98
CA PHE A 64 0.25 2.44 -10.55
C PHE A 64 -0.39 1.29 -11.33
N ASN A 65 -1.72 1.13 -11.26
CA ASN A 65 -2.46 0.09 -11.99
C ASN A 65 -2.99 0.59 -13.35
N LYS A 66 -2.67 1.84 -13.73
CA LYS A 66 -3.20 2.54 -14.92
C LYS A 66 -2.28 2.51 -16.15
N ARG A 67 -1.37 1.54 -16.24
CA ARG A 67 -0.51 1.33 -17.43
C ARG A 67 -0.73 -0.03 -18.06
#